data_AF-A0A0N0MQ02-F1
#
_entry.id   AF-A0A0N0MQ02-F1
#
_cell.length_a   1.000
_cell.length_b   1.000
_cell.length_c   1.000
_cell.angle_alpha   90.00
_cell.angle_beta   90.00
_cell.angle_gamma   90.00
#
_symmetry.space_group_name_H-M   'P 1'
#
loop_
_entity.id
_entity.type
_entity.pdbx_description
1 polymer ?
#
loop_
_entity_poly.entity_id
_entity_poly.type
_entity_poly.pdbx_seq_one_letter_code
_entity_poly.pdbx_strand_id
1 'polypeptide(L)'
;MAPDGRIFQNAAGKYVDTSAYNITWNRAREAVLTVDEHALNLAKRPYDLRHAGISFWLASGVDPAECARRAGQSIQVLFRYYAKFLAGTRERANQLIEHSMNQWEATRTPG
;
A
#
# COMPACT_ATOMS: atom_id res chain seq x y z
N MET A 1 -17.61 12.35 -16.13
CA MET A 1 -17.91 10.91 -15.96
C MET A 1 -18.69 10.46 -17.20
N ALA A 2 -18.40 9.31 -17.80
CA ALA A 2 -19.20 8.84 -18.95
C ALA A 2 -20.65 8.56 -18.55
N PRO A 3 -21.56 8.48 -19.53
CA PRO A 3 -22.95 8.05 -19.29
C PRO A 3 -23.07 6.70 -18.58
N ASP A 4 -22.08 5.82 -18.71
CA ASP A 4 -22.00 4.52 -18.05
C ASP A 4 -21.21 4.52 -16.74
N GLY A 5 -20.87 5.70 -16.20
CA GLY A 5 -20.17 5.85 -14.93
C GLY A 5 -18.64 5.73 -14.99
N ARG A 6 -18.04 5.48 -16.17
CA ARG A 6 -16.57 5.41 -16.26
C ARG A 6 -15.92 6.76 -15.99
N ILE A 7 -14.87 6.73 -15.16
CA ILE A 7 -14.05 7.91 -14.82
C ILE A 7 -12.88 8.05 -15.81
N PHE A 8 -12.22 6.95 -16.17
CA PHE A 8 -11.09 6.94 -17.09
C PHE A 8 -11.48 6.38 -18.46
N GLN A 9 -11.19 7.14 -19.51
CA GLN A 9 -11.52 6.81 -20.89
C GLN A 9 -10.42 7.27 -21.83
N ASN A 10 -10.32 6.64 -22.99
CA ASN A 10 -9.51 7.16 -24.09
C ASN A 10 -10.25 8.28 -24.85
N ALA A 11 -9.57 8.90 -25.82
CA ALA A 11 -10.14 9.99 -26.62
C ALA A 11 -11.41 9.61 -27.40
N ALA A 12 -11.63 8.31 -27.65
CA ALA A 12 -12.83 7.79 -28.31
C ALA A 12 -13.96 7.43 -27.33
N GLY A 13 -13.84 7.79 -26.04
CA GLY A 13 -14.84 7.46 -25.01
C GLY A 13 -14.89 5.98 -24.63
N LYS A 14 -13.90 5.17 -25.04
CA LYS A 14 -13.79 3.74 -24.72
C LYS A 14 -12.88 3.53 -23.51
N TYR A 15 -12.78 2.29 -23.04
CA TYR A 15 -11.81 1.92 -22.01
C TYR A 15 -10.39 2.32 -22.41
N VAL A 16 -9.59 2.68 -21.41
CA VAL A 16 -8.15 2.88 -21.62
C VAL A 16 -7.53 1.54 -21.99
N ASP A 17 -6.77 1.54 -23.07
CA ASP A 17 -6.08 0.33 -23.53
C ASP A 17 -4.89 0.00 -22.63
N THR A 18 -4.66 -1.28 -22.38
CA THR A 18 -3.56 -1.77 -21.52
C THR A 18 -2.19 -1.34 -22.05
N SER A 19 -1.99 -1.32 -23.38
CA SER A 19 -0.72 -0.86 -23.97
C SER A 19 -0.53 0.64 -23.77
N ALA A 20 -1.58 1.44 -23.95
CA ALA A 20 -1.54 2.88 -23.72
C ALA A 20 -1.22 3.20 -22.24
N TYR A 21 -1.78 2.42 -21.31
CA TYR A 21 -1.47 2.51 -19.89
C TYR A 21 0.01 2.19 -19.60
N ASN A 22 0.54 1.09 -20.15
CA ASN A 22 1.94 0.70 -19.96
C ASN A 22 2.94 1.70 -20.60
N ILE A 23 2.63 2.24 -21.77
CA ILE A 23 3.46 3.28 -22.41
C ILE A 23 3.50 4.53 -21.54
N THR A 24 2.34 4.97 -21.05
CA THR A 24 2.24 6.13 -20.15
C THR A 24 3.01 5.89 -18.85
N TRP A 25 2.91 4.68 -18.29
CA TRP A 25 3.66 4.29 -17.11
C TRP A 25 5.17 4.34 -17.30
N ASN A 26 5.68 3.79 -18.41
CA ASN A 26 7.11 3.83 -18.72
C ASN A 26 7.62 5.27 -18.86
N ARG A 27 6.87 6.13 -19.57
CA ARG A 27 7.21 7.55 -19.69
C ARG A 27 7.24 8.26 -18.33
N ALA A 28 6.30 7.95 -17.44
CA ALA A 28 6.29 8.50 -16.09
C ALA A 28 7.52 8.07 -15.29
N ARG A 29 7.95 6.80 -15.43
CA ARG A 29 9.18 6.30 -14.80
C ARG A 29 10.42 7.00 -15.34
N GLU A 30 10.53 7.16 -16.65
CA GLU A 30 11.65 7.87 -17.30
C GLU A 30 11.73 9.35 -16.88
N ALA A 31 10.58 9.98 -16.64
CA ALA A 31 10.52 11.40 -16.26
C ALA A 31 10.88 11.68 -14.79
N VAL A 32 10.72 10.69 -13.89
CA VAL A 32 10.86 10.88 -12.44
C VAL A 32 12.08 10.18 -11.85
N LEU A 33 12.49 9.03 -12.40
CA LEU A 33 13.62 8.27 -11.89
C LEU A 33 14.93 8.75 -12.52
N THR A 34 16.00 8.80 -11.72
CA THR A 34 17.36 8.94 -12.23
C THR A 34 17.78 7.72 -13.07
N VAL A 35 18.85 7.84 -13.85
CA VAL A 35 19.37 6.74 -14.69
C VAL A 35 19.66 5.50 -13.85
N ASP A 36 20.27 5.68 -12.68
CA ASP A 36 20.62 4.58 -11.78
C ASP A 36 19.37 3.94 -11.16
N GLU A 37 18.42 4.73 -10.70
CA GLU A 37 17.14 4.24 -10.16
C GLU A 37 16.30 3.51 -11.22
N HIS A 38 16.33 4.00 -12.45
CA HIS A 38 15.65 3.36 -13.56
C HIS A 38 16.28 1.99 -13.87
N ALA A 39 17.61 1.88 -13.82
CA ALA A 39 18.35 0.63 -14.01
C ALA A 39 18.04 -0.42 -12.92
N LEU A 40 17.70 0.01 -11.70
CA LEU A 40 17.26 -0.87 -10.60
C LEU A 40 15.87 -1.48 -10.83
N ASN A 41 15.20 -1.20 -11.96
CA ASN A 41 13.85 -1.69 -12.26
C ASN A 41 12.81 -1.30 -11.19
N LEU A 42 13.01 -0.16 -10.51
CA LEU A 42 12.05 0.34 -9.53
C LEU A 42 10.69 0.59 -10.18
N ALA A 43 9.64 0.10 -9.53
CA ALA A 43 8.25 0.20 -9.96
C ALA A 43 8.03 -0.23 -11.43
N LYS A 44 8.76 -1.25 -11.90
CA LYS A 44 8.75 -1.74 -13.29
C LYS A 44 7.34 -1.97 -13.82
N ARG A 45 6.43 -2.45 -12.97
CA ARG A 45 5.03 -2.65 -13.31
C ARG A 45 4.17 -1.68 -12.51
N PRO A 46 3.06 -1.18 -13.08
CA PRO A 46 2.08 -0.40 -12.32
C PRO A 46 1.59 -1.14 -11.05
N TYR A 47 1.48 -2.47 -11.13
CA TYR A 47 1.07 -3.32 -10.00
C TYR A 47 2.05 -3.26 -8.81
N ASP A 48 3.31 -2.88 -9.03
CA ASP A 48 4.28 -2.72 -7.95
C ASP A 48 3.90 -1.54 -7.02
N LEU A 49 3.17 -0.53 -7.53
CA LEU A 49 2.61 0.54 -6.69
C LEU A 49 1.57 0.03 -5.69
N ARG A 50 0.77 -0.97 -6.08
CA ARG A 50 -0.20 -1.60 -5.18
C ARG A 50 0.53 -2.28 -4.03
N HIS A 51 1.64 -2.98 -4.33
CA HIS A 51 2.49 -3.57 -3.30
C HIS A 51 3.09 -2.50 -2.38
N ALA A 52 3.65 -1.43 -2.94
CA ALA A 52 4.22 -0.34 -2.17
C ALA A 52 3.18 0.33 -1.25
N GLY A 53 1.96 0.58 -1.76
CA GLY A 53 0.87 1.18 -0.98
C GLY A 53 0.43 0.32 0.20
N ILE A 54 0.26 -0.99 0.00
CA ILE A 54 -0.11 -1.92 1.08
C ILE A 54 1.02 -1.99 2.12
N SER A 55 2.28 -2.10 1.70
CA SER A 55 3.43 -2.06 2.61
C SER A 55 3.49 -0.75 3.39
N PHE A 56 3.21 0.38 2.75
CA PHE A 56 3.20 1.69 3.40
C PHE A 56 2.11 1.80 4.49
N TRP A 57 0.89 1.30 4.23
CA TRP A 57 -0.17 1.27 5.24
C TRP A 57 0.21 0.42 6.46
N LEU A 58 0.75 -0.77 6.21
CA LEU A 58 1.21 -1.67 7.28
C LEU A 58 2.34 -1.06 8.09
N ALA A 59 3.34 -0.46 7.43
CA ALA A 59 4.45 0.23 8.09
C ALA A 59 3.97 1.45 8.90
N SER A 60 2.89 2.09 8.45
CA SER A 60 2.25 3.20 9.18
C SER A 60 1.43 2.73 10.40
N GLY A 61 1.30 1.41 10.61
CA GLY A 61 0.58 0.82 11.73
C GLY A 61 -0.94 0.73 11.51
N VAL A 62 -1.41 0.81 10.26
CA VAL A 62 -2.82 0.53 9.95
C VAL A 62 -3.12 -0.94 10.22
N ASP A 63 -4.29 -1.22 10.78
CA ASP A 63 -4.74 -2.58 11.06
C ASP A 63 -4.67 -3.49 9.81
N PRO A 64 -4.10 -4.71 9.90
CA PRO A 64 -3.97 -5.62 8.76
C PRO A 64 -5.32 -6.00 8.11
N ALA A 65 -6.40 -6.13 8.88
CA ALA A 65 -7.72 -6.44 8.32
C ALA A 65 -8.27 -5.25 7.51
N GLU A 66 -8.07 -4.02 8.01
CA GLU A 66 -8.41 -2.81 7.27
C GLU A 66 -7.58 -2.66 5.99
N CYS A 67 -6.27 -2.95 6.05
CA CYS A 67 -5.41 -2.98 4.86
C CYS A 67 -5.90 -3.98 3.82
N ALA A 68 -6.28 -5.19 4.26
CA ALA A 68 -6.80 -6.24 3.40
C ALA A 68 -8.13 -5.84 2.74
N ARG A 69 -9.03 -5.24 3.52
CA ARG A 69 -10.33 -4.72 3.04
C ARG A 69 -10.13 -3.64 1.99
N ARG A 70 -9.27 -2.63 2.24
CA ARG A 70 -8.95 -1.57 1.26
C ARG A 70 -8.28 -2.12 0.01
N ALA A 71 -7.43 -3.13 0.16
CA ALA A 71 -6.81 -3.80 -0.96
C ALA A 71 -7.81 -4.67 -1.74
N GLY A 72 -8.94 -5.08 -1.16
CA GLY A 72 -9.86 -6.03 -1.80
C GLY A 72 -9.28 -7.44 -1.88
N GLN A 73 -8.52 -7.86 -0.86
CA GLN A 73 -7.97 -9.21 -0.73
C GLN A 73 -8.28 -9.81 0.64
N SER A 74 -8.16 -11.13 0.79
CA SER A 74 -8.34 -11.75 2.10
C SER A 74 -7.15 -11.42 3.03
N ILE A 75 -7.42 -11.40 4.34
CA ILE A 75 -6.37 -11.20 5.35
C ILE A 75 -5.32 -12.32 5.31
N GLN A 76 -5.71 -13.54 4.95
CA GLN A 76 -4.80 -14.67 4.74
C GLN A 76 -3.80 -14.40 3.60
N VAL A 77 -4.28 -13.87 2.47
CA VAL A 77 -3.42 -13.45 1.36
C VAL A 77 -2.48 -12.33 1.81
N LEU A 78 -3.00 -11.37 2.59
CA LEU A 78 -2.16 -10.30 3.13
C LEU A 78 -1.01 -10.85 3.98
N PHE A 79 -1.29 -11.72 4.95
CA PHE A 79 -0.23 -12.30 5.77
C PHE A 79 0.76 -13.14 4.96
N ARG A 80 0.29 -13.91 3.97
CA ARG A 80 1.18 -14.71 3.10
C ARG A 80 2.24 -13.86 2.38
N TYR A 81 1.85 -12.69 1.87
CA TYR A 81 2.75 -11.86 1.05
C TYR A 81 3.49 -10.78 1.84
N TYR A 82 2.96 -10.33 2.99
CA TYR A 82 3.49 -9.18 3.72
C TYR A 82 4.01 -9.49 5.13
N ALA A 83 4.01 -10.76 5.57
CA ALA A 83 4.51 -11.15 6.90
C ALA A 83 5.92 -10.64 7.22
N LYS A 84 6.81 -10.53 6.22
CA LYS A 84 8.18 -10.02 6.41
C LYS A 84 8.24 -8.57 6.88
N PHE A 85 7.24 -7.74 6.51
CA PHE A 85 7.16 -6.36 6.98
C PHE A 85 6.69 -6.27 8.44
N LEU A 86 5.88 -7.22 8.89
CA LEU A 86 5.40 -7.28 10.29
C LEU A 86 6.53 -7.69 11.26
N ALA A 87 7.54 -8.41 10.79
CA ALA A 87 8.71 -8.74 11.61
C ALA A 87 9.52 -7.48 11.99
N GLY A 88 9.59 -6.48 11.10
CA GLY A 88 10.25 -5.19 11.36
C GLY A 88 9.48 -4.25 12.28
N THR A 89 8.27 -4.62 12.71
CA THR A 89 7.44 -3.79 13.61
C THR A 89 7.52 -4.25 15.07
N ARG A 90 8.40 -5.19 15.42
CA ARG A 90 8.50 -5.76 16.77
C ARG A 90 8.71 -4.70 17.84
N GLU A 91 9.65 -3.78 17.63
CA GLU A 91 9.97 -2.70 18.57
C GLU A 91 8.76 -1.77 18.75
N ARG A 92 8.06 -1.44 17.66
CA ARG A 92 6.81 -0.67 17.69
C ARG A 92 5.69 -1.41 18.43
N ALA A 93 5.56 -2.72 18.22
CA ALA A 93 4.59 -3.54 18.92
C ALA A 93 4.85 -3.55 20.43
N ASN A 94 6.11 -3.68 20.84
CA ASN A 94 6.50 -3.62 22.25
C ASN A 94 6.15 -2.26 22.88
N GLN A 95 6.42 -1.14 22.18
CA GLN A 95 6.05 0.20 22.64
C GLN A 95 4.54 0.36 22.82
N LEU A 96 3.73 -0.20 21.91
CA LEU A 96 2.27 -0.17 22.03
C LEU A 96 1.76 -1.00 23.21
N ILE A 97 2.38 -2.16 23.47
CA ILE A 97 2.07 -2.99 24.64
C ILE A 97 2.39 -2.22 25.92
N GLU A 98 3.60 -1.68 26.03
CA GLU A 98 4.05 -0.91 27.20
C GLU A 98 3.15 0.31 27.46
N HIS A 99 2.82 1.07 26.41
CA HIS A 99 1.90 2.19 26.51
C HIS A 99 0.53 1.76 27.03
N SER A 100 -0.02 0.66 26.50
CA SER A 100 -1.33 0.14 26.91
C SER A 100 -1.31 -0.37 28.36
N MET A 101 -0.23 -1.03 28.79
CA MET A 101 -0.04 -1.47 30.18
C MET A 101 0.01 -0.27 31.14
N ASN A 102 0.76 0.77 30.80
CA ASN A 102 0.85 1.98 31.61
C ASN A 102 -0.50 2.71 31.74
N GLN A 103 -1.26 2.80 30.65
CA GLN A 103 -2.62 3.35 30.69
C GLN A 103 -3.53 2.53 31.59
N TRP A 104 -3.46 1.21 31.50
CA TRP A 104 -4.28 0.32 32.31
C TRP A 104 -3.97 0.43 33.81
N GLU A 105 -2.70 0.48 34.20
CA GLU A 105 -2.30 0.70 35.61
C GLU A 105 -2.78 2.06 36.15
N ALA A 106 -2.71 3.12 35.34
CA ALA A 106 -3.23 4.44 35.70
C ALA A 106 -4.76 4.41 35.91
N THR A 107 -5.51 3.61 35.15
CA THR A 107 -6.96 3.42 35.36
C THR A 107 -7.29 2.53 36.55
N ARG A 108 -6.33 1.74 37.06
CA ARG A 108 -6.51 0.77 38.15
C ARG A 108 -6.16 1.27 39.54
N THR A 109 -5.58 2.46 39.64
CA THR A 109 -5.25 3.11 40.90
C THR A 109 -6.24 4.26 41.14
N PRO A 110 -7.42 4.04 41.77
CA PRO A 110 -8.18 5.15 42.31
C PRO A 110 -7.37 5.72 43.49
N GLY A 111 -7.15 7.04 43.48
CA GLY A 111 -6.59 7.76 44.62
C GLY A 111 -7.42 7.62 45.89
#